data_AF-A0A8X6LVZ1-F1
#
_entry.id   AF-A0A8X6LVZ1-F1
#
_cell.length_a   1.000
_cell.length_b   1.000
_cell.length_c   1.000
_cell.angle_alpha   90.00
_cell.angle_beta   90.00
_cell.angle_gamma   90.00
#
_symmetry.space_group_name_H-M   'P 1'
#
loop_
_entity.id
_entity.type
_entity.pdbx_description
1 polymer ?
#
loop_
_entity_poly.entity_id
_entity_poly.type
_entity_poly.pdbx_seq_one_letter_code
_entity_poly.pdbx_strand_id
1 'polypeptide(L)'
;MTTDDVESKVEDGNSNQQSDVTVHQKTFTLEILHIIKEAQQQHGLRHGDYQRYRSYCSRKLRRIRKSLHFIQASKHRFQSKKLTEETLTDVRFLYIPLMMAERAWGYAMQLKQEANTEPRKKFHLIARLRKASKIANDLELLCESIKCDARTKLESQAYAAWIKGSLYFELQEWQNAMEFFRISHDTIAMLKFTRGAVWRTVVRF
;
A
#
# COMPACT_ATOMS: atom_id res chain seq x y z
N MET A 1 3.21 -70.23 48.06
CA MET A 1 4.02 -69.51 47.06
C MET A 1 3.21 -68.29 46.65
N THR A 2 3.33 -67.22 47.44
CA THR A 2 4.26 -66.08 47.25
C THR A 2 3.70 -65.06 46.25
N THR A 3 3.38 -63.90 46.82
CA THR A 3 3.25 -62.57 46.21
C THR A 3 4.60 -62.08 45.68
N ASP A 4 4.54 -60.94 44.97
CA ASP A 4 5.64 -60.08 44.47
C ASP A 4 6.16 -60.56 43.08
N ASP A 5 6.17 -59.74 42.02
CA ASP A 5 6.83 -58.44 41.92
C ASP A 5 6.10 -57.38 41.06
N VAL A 6 6.31 -56.14 41.48
CA VAL A 6 6.02 -54.87 40.82
C VAL A 6 7.08 -54.59 39.74
N GLU A 7 6.69 -54.14 38.55
CA GLU A 7 7.51 -53.16 37.81
C GLU A 7 6.64 -52.25 36.94
N SER A 8 6.55 -51.00 37.38
CA SER A 8 6.07 -49.85 36.63
C SER A 8 6.90 -49.62 35.36
N LYS A 9 6.25 -49.55 34.20
CA LYS A 9 6.82 -48.88 33.02
C LYS A 9 6.04 -47.64 32.67
N VAL A 10 6.73 -46.53 32.88
CA VAL A 10 6.49 -45.19 32.36
C VAL A 10 6.46 -45.25 30.83
N GLU A 11 5.35 -44.87 30.21
CA GLU A 11 5.31 -44.52 28.78
C GLU A 11 5.22 -42.99 28.67
N ASP A 12 6.39 -42.35 28.69
CA ASP A 12 6.61 -41.00 28.18
C ASP A 12 6.97 -41.10 26.69
N GLY A 13 6.48 -40.15 25.89
CA GLY A 13 7.20 -39.72 24.70
C GLY A 13 6.51 -39.88 23.34
N ASN A 14 5.45 -39.11 23.13
CA ASN A 14 5.42 -38.08 22.08
C ASN A 14 6.04 -38.45 20.71
N SER A 15 5.36 -39.26 19.90
CA SER A 15 5.57 -39.25 18.44
C SER A 15 4.68 -38.16 17.83
N ASN A 16 5.13 -36.92 18.01
CA ASN A 16 4.57 -35.73 17.39
C ASN A 16 4.76 -35.87 15.87
N GLN A 17 3.72 -36.31 15.16
CA GLN A 17 3.66 -36.25 13.71
C GLN A 17 3.56 -34.77 13.33
N GLN A 18 4.72 -34.14 13.20
CA GLN A 18 4.88 -32.81 12.68
C GLN A 18 4.55 -32.88 11.19
N SER A 19 3.26 -32.77 10.90
CA SER A 19 2.77 -32.48 9.56
C SER A 19 3.34 -31.12 9.18
N ASP A 20 4.36 -31.16 8.33
CA ASP A 20 4.88 -30.03 7.59
C ASP A 20 3.79 -29.59 6.59
N VAL A 21 2.74 -28.96 7.13
CA VAL A 21 1.75 -28.25 6.33
C VAL A 21 2.46 -27.00 5.84
N THR A 22 3.08 -27.13 4.67
CA THR A 22 3.43 -25.99 3.83
C THR A 22 2.12 -25.28 3.47
N VAL A 23 1.64 -24.46 4.39
CA VAL A 23 0.55 -23.53 4.16
C VAL A 23 1.06 -22.62 3.05
N HIS A 24 0.56 -22.82 1.84
CA HIS A 24 0.69 -21.86 0.76
C HIS A 24 0.04 -20.55 1.23
N GLN A 25 0.80 -19.74 1.98
CA GLN A 25 0.38 -18.42 2.40
C GLN A 25 0.14 -17.64 1.11
N LYS A 26 -1.12 -17.30 0.86
CA LYS A 26 -1.51 -16.51 -0.31
C LYS A 26 -0.83 -15.16 -0.21
N THR A 27 0.28 -14.99 -0.92
CA THR A 27 1.02 -13.73 -0.97
C THR A 27 0.26 -12.72 -1.82
N PHE A 28 0.06 -11.53 -1.28
CA PHE A 28 -0.57 -10.44 -2.01
C PHE A 28 0.47 -9.64 -2.79
N THR A 29 0.40 -9.73 -4.11
CA THR A 29 1.22 -8.97 -5.05
C THR A 29 0.44 -7.78 -5.60
N LEU A 30 1.01 -6.58 -5.47
CA LEU A 30 0.41 -5.35 -5.98
C LEU A 30 1.47 -4.50 -6.66
N GLU A 31 1.32 -4.29 -7.97
CA GLU A 31 2.18 -3.39 -8.74
C GLU A 31 1.67 -1.96 -8.66
N ILE A 32 1.84 -1.33 -7.50
CA ILE A 32 1.36 0.02 -7.16
C ILE A 32 1.75 1.02 -8.25
N LEU A 33 3.02 1.04 -8.65
CA LEU A 33 3.52 2.03 -9.61
C LEU A 33 2.89 1.86 -10.99
N HIS A 34 2.73 0.61 -11.44
CA HIS A 34 2.10 0.31 -12.72
C HIS A 34 0.63 0.74 -12.72
N ILE A 35 -0.11 0.36 -11.67
CA ILE A 35 -1.54 0.70 -11.50
C ILE A 35 -1.75 2.21 -11.50
N ILE A 36 -0.93 2.96 -10.77
CA ILE A 36 -1.03 4.43 -10.72
C ILE A 36 -0.76 5.02 -12.10
N LYS A 37 0.32 4.63 -12.77
CA LYS A 37 0.70 5.22 -14.07
C LYS A 37 -0.34 4.93 -15.14
N GLU A 38 -0.84 3.70 -15.21
CA GLU A 38 -1.91 3.33 -16.14
C GLU A 38 -3.19 4.14 -15.87
N ALA A 39 -3.62 4.20 -14.60
CA ALA A 39 -4.82 4.92 -14.21
C ALA A 39 -4.71 6.44 -14.49
N GLN A 40 -3.54 7.03 -14.25
CA GLN A 40 -3.28 8.44 -14.54
C GLN A 40 -3.35 8.72 -16.04
N GLN A 41 -2.70 7.89 -16.87
CA GLN A 41 -2.69 8.06 -18.33
C GLN A 41 -4.10 7.89 -18.93
N GLN A 42 -4.86 6.87 -18.51
CA GLN A 42 -6.19 6.58 -19.04
C GLN A 42 -7.26 7.60 -18.58
N HIS A 43 -7.11 8.19 -17.40
CA HIS A 43 -8.19 8.95 -16.76
C HIS A 43 -7.94 10.47 -16.64
N GLY A 44 -7.21 11.04 -17.60
CA GLY A 44 -7.18 12.49 -17.82
C GLY A 44 -5.81 13.14 -17.66
N LEU A 45 -4.87 12.49 -16.96
CA LEU A 45 -3.56 13.09 -16.70
C LEU A 45 -2.70 13.24 -17.97
N ARG A 46 -3.00 12.46 -19.03
CA ARG A 46 -2.43 12.67 -20.37
C ARG A 46 -2.68 14.07 -20.91
N HIS A 47 -3.79 14.70 -20.52
CA HIS A 47 -4.18 16.06 -20.91
C HIS A 47 -4.07 17.06 -19.75
N GLY A 48 -3.48 16.67 -18.61
CA GLY A 48 -3.36 17.53 -17.43
C GLY A 48 -4.66 17.75 -16.63
N ASP A 49 -5.70 16.94 -16.87
CA ASP A 49 -6.99 17.05 -16.17
C ASP A 49 -7.01 16.26 -14.85
N TYR A 50 -6.63 16.95 -13.77
CA TYR A 50 -6.61 16.38 -12.42
C TYR A 50 -8.01 16.19 -11.81
N GLN A 51 -9.00 16.99 -12.22
CA GLN A 51 -10.38 16.89 -11.72
C GLN A 51 -11.03 15.59 -12.20
N ARG A 52 -10.80 15.20 -13.45
CA ARG A 52 -11.26 13.93 -14.01
C ARG A 52 -10.60 12.74 -13.32
N TYR A 53 -9.29 12.80 -13.07
CA TYR A 53 -8.58 11.75 -12.35
C TYR A 53 -9.11 11.56 -10.92
N ARG A 54 -9.28 12.66 -10.16
CA ARG A 54 -9.88 12.62 -8.83
C ARG A 54 -11.30 12.02 -8.81
N SER A 55 -12.09 12.34 -9.83
CA SER A 55 -13.44 11.80 -10.00
C SER A 55 -13.42 10.29 -10.28
N TYR A 56 -12.45 9.82 -11.09
CA TYR A 56 -12.20 8.40 -11.29
C TYR A 56 -11.83 7.69 -9.97
N CYS A 57 -10.86 8.19 -9.20
CA CYS A 57 -10.45 7.59 -7.93
C CYS A 57 -11.63 7.48 -6.96
N SER A 58 -12.48 8.52 -6.90
CA SER A 58 -13.69 8.51 -6.06
C SER A 58 -14.68 7.41 -6.45
N ARG A 59 -14.93 7.24 -7.76
CA ARG A 59 -15.82 6.19 -8.28
C ARG A 59 -15.23 4.79 -8.11
N LYS A 60 -13.93 4.60 -8.35
CA LYS A 60 -13.21 3.33 -8.14
C LYS A 60 -13.25 2.93 -6.67
N LEU A 61 -12.95 3.87 -5.75
CA LEU A 61 -13.03 3.65 -4.31
C LEU A 61 -14.43 3.21 -3.86
N ARG A 62 -15.50 3.85 -4.37
CA ARG A 62 -16.88 3.45 -4.08
C ARG A 62 -17.19 2.03 -4.55
N ARG A 63 -16.75 1.65 -5.76
CA ARG A 63 -16.94 0.30 -6.32
C ARG A 63 -16.23 -0.77 -5.50
N ILE A 64 -14.96 -0.53 -5.15
CA ILE A 64 -14.17 -1.48 -4.33
C ILE A 64 -14.82 -1.69 -2.97
N ARG A 65 -15.21 -0.60 -2.28
CA ARG A 65 -15.89 -0.67 -0.98
C ARG A 65 -17.22 -1.42 -1.03
N LYS A 66 -17.99 -1.27 -2.12
CA LYS A 66 -19.21 -2.04 -2.34
C LYS A 66 -18.91 -3.52 -2.58
N SER A 67 -17.94 -3.83 -3.42
CA SER A 67 -17.56 -5.22 -3.76
C SER A 67 -17.04 -6.00 -2.55
N LEU A 68 -16.38 -5.33 -1.60
CA LEU A 68 -15.84 -5.96 -0.39
C LEU A 68 -16.79 -5.86 0.81
N HIS A 69 -18.01 -5.35 0.60
CA HIS A 69 -18.96 -5.01 1.67
C HIS A 69 -18.37 -4.11 2.79
N PHE A 70 -17.26 -3.42 2.49
CA PHE A 70 -16.57 -2.48 3.37
C PHE A 70 -17.17 -1.07 3.26
N ILE A 71 -18.49 -0.99 3.44
CA ILE A 71 -19.21 0.28 3.40
C ILE A 71 -19.07 0.94 4.77
N GLN A 72 -18.50 2.15 4.79
CA GLN A 72 -18.25 2.95 6.00
C GLN A 72 -19.44 3.85 6.35
N ALA A 73 -20.33 4.16 5.41
CA ALA A 73 -21.47 5.04 5.65
C ALA A 73 -22.77 4.28 5.36
N SER A 74 -23.60 4.13 6.40
CA SER A 74 -25.02 3.85 6.24
C SER A 74 -25.76 5.16 5.99
N LYS A 75 -27.01 5.09 5.47
CA LYS A 75 -27.85 6.26 5.15
C LYS A 75 -27.97 7.25 6.32
N HIS A 76 -27.88 6.77 7.55
CA HIS A 76 -28.09 7.56 8.77
C HIS A 76 -26.91 7.58 9.75
N ARG A 77 -25.82 6.83 9.49
CA ARG A 77 -24.70 6.73 10.43
C ARG A 77 -23.37 6.47 9.71
N PHE A 78 -22.34 7.20 10.12
CA PHE A 78 -20.97 6.96 9.72
C PHE A 78 -20.28 6.00 10.71
N GLN A 79 -19.68 4.93 10.20
CA GLN A 79 -18.86 4.00 10.95
C GLN A 79 -17.42 4.09 10.42
N SER A 80 -16.52 4.58 11.26
CA SER A 80 -15.10 4.60 10.94
C SER A 80 -14.52 3.18 11.00
N LYS A 81 -14.46 2.52 9.84
CA LYS A 81 -13.79 1.22 9.71
C LYS A 81 -12.33 1.46 9.36
N LYS A 82 -11.43 1.21 10.31
CA LYS A 82 -9.98 1.17 10.08
C LYS A 82 -9.63 -0.16 9.40
N LEU A 83 -8.64 -0.12 8.51
CA LEU A 83 -8.06 -1.33 7.93
C LEU A 83 -7.02 -1.86 8.90
N THR A 84 -7.16 -3.11 9.33
CA THR A 84 -6.18 -3.83 10.15
C THR A 84 -5.70 -5.07 9.39
N GLU A 85 -4.59 -5.67 9.82
CA GLU A 85 -4.01 -6.86 9.18
C GLU A 85 -4.99 -8.05 9.12
N GLU A 86 -5.88 -8.15 10.10
CA GLU A 86 -6.95 -9.15 10.17
C GLU A 86 -7.97 -8.98 9.04
N THR A 87 -8.24 -7.74 8.64
CA THR A 87 -9.17 -7.43 7.54
C THR A 87 -8.58 -7.68 6.15
N LEU A 88 -7.27 -7.91 6.04
CA LEU A 88 -6.59 -8.24 4.78
C LEU A 88 -6.87 -9.71 4.39
N THR A 89 -8.01 -9.92 3.74
CA THR A 89 -8.42 -11.21 3.16
C THR A 89 -8.22 -11.28 1.64
N ASP A 90 -8.22 -10.13 0.97
CA ASP A 90 -8.07 -9.99 -0.49
C ASP A 90 -7.13 -8.82 -0.83
N VAL A 91 -6.38 -8.93 -1.94
CA VAL A 91 -5.54 -7.86 -2.50
C VAL A 91 -6.34 -6.57 -2.70
N ARG A 92 -7.63 -6.69 -3.01
CA ARG A 92 -8.55 -5.56 -3.23
C ARG A 92 -8.62 -4.60 -2.04
N PHE A 93 -8.32 -5.05 -0.81
CA PHE A 93 -8.27 -4.17 0.36
C PHE A 93 -7.11 -3.16 0.28
N LEU A 94 -5.95 -3.55 -0.28
CA LEU A 94 -4.80 -2.66 -0.48
C LEU A 94 -5.09 -1.54 -1.49
N TYR A 95 -6.01 -1.76 -2.43
CA TYR A 95 -6.46 -0.72 -3.35
C TYR A 95 -7.26 0.40 -2.65
N ILE A 96 -7.86 0.15 -1.49
CA ILE A 96 -8.64 1.17 -0.76
C ILE A 96 -7.74 2.34 -0.32
N PRO A 97 -6.69 2.12 0.51
CA PRO A 97 -5.81 3.21 0.93
C PRO A 97 -5.05 3.80 -0.25
N LEU A 98 -4.64 3.00 -1.24
CA LEU A 98 -4.02 3.48 -2.47
C LEU A 98 -4.92 4.50 -3.21
N MET A 99 -6.17 4.14 -3.50
CA MET A 99 -7.11 5.06 -4.18
C MET A 99 -7.49 6.26 -3.31
N MET A 100 -7.44 6.13 -1.98
CA MET A 100 -7.67 7.25 -1.06
C MET A 100 -6.51 8.26 -1.09
N ALA A 101 -5.27 7.79 -1.12
CA ALA A 101 -4.06 8.60 -1.26
C ALA A 101 -4.05 9.31 -2.62
N GLU A 102 -4.25 8.55 -3.72
CA GLU A 102 -4.31 9.10 -5.09
C GLU A 102 -5.39 10.17 -5.25
N ARG A 103 -6.57 9.99 -4.64
CA ARG A 103 -7.62 11.01 -4.67
C ARG A 103 -7.20 12.28 -3.94
N ALA A 104 -6.51 12.17 -2.81
CA ALA A 104 -6.03 13.32 -2.05
C ALA A 104 -4.90 14.05 -2.80
N TRP A 105 -3.97 13.30 -3.39
CA TRP A 105 -2.91 13.81 -4.23
C TRP A 105 -3.44 14.49 -5.50
N GLY A 106 -4.37 13.86 -6.23
CA GLY A 106 -5.00 14.45 -7.41
C GLY A 106 -5.73 15.76 -7.09
N TYR A 107 -6.35 15.87 -5.92
CA TYR A 107 -6.93 17.15 -5.48
C TYR A 107 -5.85 18.19 -5.14
N ALA A 108 -4.75 17.78 -4.50
CA ALA A 108 -3.64 18.70 -4.25
C ALA A 108 -3.06 19.28 -5.56
N MET A 109 -2.88 18.45 -6.59
CA MET A 109 -2.38 18.89 -7.88
C MET A 109 -3.36 19.79 -8.64
N GLN A 110 -4.67 19.51 -8.56
CA GLN A 110 -5.69 20.43 -9.07
C GLN A 110 -5.57 21.81 -8.39
N LEU A 111 -5.51 21.83 -7.05
CA LEU A 111 -5.35 23.07 -6.28
C LEU A 111 -4.03 23.78 -6.60
N LYS A 112 -3.00 23.04 -7.03
CA LYS A 112 -1.71 23.61 -7.45
C LYS A 112 -1.85 24.44 -8.71
N GLN A 113 -2.64 23.97 -9.68
CA GLN A 113 -2.95 24.74 -10.88
C GLN A 113 -3.80 25.97 -10.56
N GLU A 114 -4.81 25.82 -9.71
CA GLU A 114 -5.69 26.92 -9.27
C GLU A 114 -4.95 27.96 -8.39
N ALA A 115 -3.88 27.56 -7.70
CA ALA A 115 -3.10 28.46 -6.85
C ALA A 115 -2.30 29.51 -7.63
N ASN A 116 -2.11 29.33 -8.95
CA ASN A 116 -1.48 30.33 -9.81
C ASN A 116 -2.34 31.60 -9.93
N THR A 117 -3.67 31.46 -9.90
CA THR A 117 -4.61 32.59 -9.90
C THR A 117 -5.01 32.99 -8.48
N GLU A 118 -5.18 32.01 -7.58
CA GLU A 118 -5.68 32.22 -6.22
C GLU A 118 -4.69 31.66 -5.17
N PRO A 119 -3.68 32.44 -4.73
CA PRO A 119 -2.59 31.93 -3.89
C PRO A 119 -3.04 31.36 -2.54
N ARG A 120 -4.21 31.79 -2.03
CA ARG A 120 -4.81 31.25 -0.80
C ARG A 120 -5.13 29.75 -0.90
N LYS A 121 -5.30 29.19 -2.11
CA LYS A 121 -5.52 27.75 -2.32
C LYS A 121 -4.32 26.89 -1.90
N LYS A 122 -3.12 27.49 -1.79
CA LYS A 122 -1.90 26.79 -1.34
C LYS A 122 -2.04 26.15 0.06
N PHE A 123 -2.75 26.81 0.99
CA PHE A 123 -3.03 26.23 2.30
C PHE A 123 -3.84 24.93 2.20
N HIS A 124 -4.84 24.90 1.31
CA HIS A 124 -5.65 23.71 1.08
C HIS A 124 -4.85 22.62 0.37
N LEU A 125 -4.00 22.98 -0.59
CA LEU A 125 -3.06 22.06 -1.25
C LEU A 125 -2.20 21.33 -0.21
N ILE A 126 -1.56 22.06 0.70
CA ILE A 126 -0.69 21.48 1.73
C ILE A 126 -1.49 20.53 2.64
N ALA A 127 -2.69 20.94 3.06
CA ALA A 127 -3.56 20.08 3.86
C ALA A 127 -3.95 18.78 3.14
N ARG A 128 -4.13 18.82 1.81
CA ARG A 128 -4.40 17.63 0.99
C ARG A 128 -3.17 16.72 0.86
N LEU A 129 -1.98 17.27 0.67
CA LEU A 129 -0.74 16.49 0.65
C LEU A 129 -0.42 15.85 2.00
N ARG A 130 -0.61 16.57 3.12
CA ARG A 130 -0.47 15.99 4.48
C ARG A 130 -1.41 14.79 4.66
N LYS A 131 -2.65 14.90 4.19
CA LYS A 131 -3.60 13.78 4.20
C LYS A 131 -3.15 12.63 3.31
N ALA A 132 -2.64 12.90 2.11
CA ALA A 132 -2.13 11.87 1.21
C ALA A 132 -0.94 11.12 1.83
N SER A 133 0.02 11.84 2.41
CA SER A 133 1.18 11.25 3.08
C SER A 133 0.78 10.36 4.26
N LYS A 134 -0.17 10.82 5.10
CA LYS A 134 -0.67 9.98 6.21
C LYS A 134 -1.26 8.66 5.70
N ILE A 135 -2.10 8.71 4.66
CA ILE A 135 -2.72 7.51 4.08
C ILE A 135 -1.67 6.61 3.42
N ALA A 136 -0.63 7.18 2.80
CA ALA A 136 0.45 6.42 2.19
C ALA A 136 1.30 5.69 3.26
N ASN A 137 1.58 6.34 4.39
CA ASN A 137 2.25 5.68 5.53
C ASN A 137 1.36 4.58 6.13
N ASP A 138 0.04 4.83 6.24
CA ASP A 138 -0.91 3.80 6.69
C ASP A 138 -0.90 2.59 5.73
N LEU A 139 -0.75 2.82 4.42
CA LEU A 139 -0.61 1.75 3.41
C LEU A 139 0.70 0.97 3.58
N GLU A 140 1.82 1.67 3.78
CA GLU A 140 3.14 1.06 4.02
C GLU A 140 3.09 0.13 5.24
N LEU A 141 2.55 0.61 6.36
CA LEU A 141 2.38 -0.18 7.58
C LEU A 141 1.53 -1.44 7.35
N LEU A 142 0.46 -1.34 6.55
CA LEU A 142 -0.35 -2.51 6.18
C LEU A 142 0.43 -3.51 5.31
N CYS A 143 1.29 -3.01 4.42
CA CYS A 143 2.12 -3.83 3.55
C CYS A 143 3.26 -4.51 4.30
N GLU A 144 3.71 -4.01 5.45
CA GLU A 144 4.77 -4.67 6.26
C GLU A 144 4.37 -6.06 6.77
N SER A 145 3.07 -6.33 6.85
CA SER A 145 2.52 -7.63 7.25
C SER A 145 3.11 -8.83 6.48
N ILE A 146 3.07 -10.01 7.12
CA ILE A 146 3.63 -11.26 6.57
C ILE A 146 2.90 -11.70 5.29
N LYS A 147 1.63 -11.28 5.11
CA LYS A 147 0.79 -11.64 3.97
C LYS A 147 1.20 -10.96 2.66
N CYS A 148 2.01 -9.91 2.70
CA CYS A 148 2.39 -9.12 1.52
C CYS A 148 3.75 -9.54 0.97
N ASP A 149 3.84 -9.58 -0.36
CA ASP A 149 5.10 -9.87 -1.05
C ASP A 149 6.16 -8.79 -0.80
N ALA A 150 7.44 -9.18 -0.82
CA ALA A 150 8.59 -8.29 -0.65
C ALA A 150 8.57 -7.15 -1.70
N ARG A 151 8.11 -7.44 -2.92
CA ARG A 151 7.93 -6.44 -3.95
C ARG A 151 6.90 -5.37 -3.56
N THR A 152 5.74 -5.80 -3.07
CA THR A 152 4.67 -4.88 -2.64
C THR A 152 5.17 -3.97 -1.52
N LYS A 153 5.96 -4.50 -0.58
CA LYS A 153 6.58 -3.74 0.52
C LYS A 153 7.48 -2.61 0.00
N LEU A 154 8.41 -2.94 -0.89
CA LEU A 154 9.31 -1.95 -1.49
C LEU A 154 8.54 -0.92 -2.34
N GLU A 155 7.52 -1.34 -3.11
CA GLU A 155 6.71 -0.41 -3.90
C GLU A 155 5.88 0.52 -3.00
N SER A 156 5.34 0.04 -1.88
CA SER A 156 4.62 0.90 -0.92
C SER A 156 5.54 1.89 -0.23
N GLN A 157 6.75 1.47 0.16
CA GLN A 157 7.76 2.34 0.74
C GLN A 157 8.18 3.44 -0.23
N ALA A 158 8.46 3.07 -1.48
CA ALA A 158 8.81 4.01 -2.54
C ALA A 158 7.69 5.05 -2.77
N TYR A 159 6.43 4.61 -2.76
CA TYR A 159 5.26 5.47 -2.91
C TYR A 159 5.08 6.42 -1.72
N ALA A 160 5.18 5.92 -0.49
CA ALA A 160 5.07 6.72 0.73
C ALA A 160 6.16 7.80 0.78
N ALA A 161 7.41 7.42 0.50
CA ALA A 161 8.53 8.34 0.39
C ALA A 161 8.32 9.41 -0.69
N TRP A 162 7.79 9.03 -1.87
CA TRP A 162 7.51 9.99 -2.95
C TRP A 162 6.45 11.03 -2.58
N ILE A 163 5.33 10.60 -1.96
CA ILE A 163 4.27 11.51 -1.51
C ILE A 163 4.79 12.43 -0.40
N LYS A 164 5.60 11.90 0.52
CA LYS A 164 6.20 12.67 1.62
C LYS A 164 7.22 13.69 1.11
N GLY A 165 8.07 13.31 0.15
CA GLY A 165 8.97 14.24 -0.55
C GLY A 165 8.20 15.35 -1.27
N SER A 166 7.08 15.01 -1.93
CA SER A 166 6.19 15.98 -2.57
C SER A 166 5.59 16.98 -1.57
N LEU A 167 5.26 16.54 -0.35
CA LEU A 167 4.79 17.42 0.71
C LEU A 167 5.89 18.39 1.17
N TYR A 168 7.09 17.90 1.48
CA TYR A 168 8.20 18.76 1.93
C TYR A 168 8.65 19.74 0.86
N PHE A 169 8.61 19.33 -0.40
CA PHE A 169 8.87 20.20 -1.54
C PHE A 169 7.91 21.40 -1.56
N GLU A 170 6.60 21.18 -1.34
CA GLU A 170 5.61 22.27 -1.28
C GLU A 170 5.72 23.12 -0.01
N LEU A 171 6.29 22.57 1.07
CA LEU A 171 6.65 23.29 2.29
C LEU A 171 7.96 24.09 2.17
N GLN A 172 8.69 23.96 1.04
CA GLN A 172 9.99 24.58 0.80
C GLN A 172 11.11 24.07 1.72
N GLU A 173 10.92 22.89 2.33
CA GLU A 173 11.95 22.19 3.10
C GLU A 173 12.77 21.30 2.16
N TRP A 174 13.71 21.91 1.42
CA TRP A 174 14.40 21.26 0.32
C TRP A 174 15.30 20.10 0.74
N GLN A 175 15.97 20.18 1.90
CA GLN A 175 16.83 19.11 2.40
C GLN A 175 16.02 17.83 2.67
N ASN A 176 14.91 17.97 3.42
CA ASN A 176 14.01 16.87 3.74
C ASN A 176 13.38 16.30 2.46
N ALA A 177 12.96 17.18 1.54
CA ALA A 177 12.39 16.75 0.25
C ALA A 177 13.39 15.91 -0.56
N MET A 178 14.65 16.36 -0.64
CA MET A 178 15.71 15.65 -1.36
C MET A 178 15.96 14.26 -0.77
N GLU A 179 16.02 14.15 0.55
CA GLU A 179 16.22 12.86 1.23
C GLU A 179 15.11 11.87 0.89
N PHE A 180 13.85 12.27 1.01
CA PHE A 180 12.71 11.40 0.69
C PHE A 180 12.64 11.06 -0.80
N PHE A 181 12.99 11.98 -1.69
CA PHE A 181 13.08 11.68 -3.12
C PHE A 181 14.21 10.72 -3.44
N ARG A 182 15.37 10.84 -2.77
CA ARG A 182 16.47 9.89 -2.90
C ARG A 182 16.06 8.49 -2.46
N ILE A 183 15.42 8.35 -1.30
CA ILE A 183 14.91 7.06 -0.79
C ILE A 183 13.94 6.44 -1.81
N SER A 184 12.99 7.22 -2.32
CA SER A 184 12.04 6.74 -3.34
C SER A 184 12.74 6.31 -4.63
N HIS A 185 13.71 7.09 -5.09
CA HIS A 185 14.48 6.77 -6.29
C HIS A 185 15.30 5.48 -6.12
N ASP A 186 16.04 5.36 -5.03
CA ASP A 186 16.93 4.24 -4.74
C ASP A 186 16.15 2.93 -4.56
N THR A 187 15.00 2.97 -3.86
CA THR A 187 14.09 1.81 -3.72
C THR A 187 13.52 1.35 -5.05
N ILE A 188 13.11 2.27 -5.93
CA ILE A 188 12.66 1.95 -7.28
C ILE A 188 13.80 1.39 -8.14
N ALA A 189 15.01 1.95 -8.01
CA ALA A 189 16.19 1.47 -8.72
C ALA A 189 16.53 0.03 -8.31
N MET A 190 16.51 -0.26 -7.00
CA MET A 190 16.68 -1.63 -6.47
C MET A 190 15.64 -2.59 -7.04
N LEU A 191 14.36 -2.20 -7.07
CA LEU A 191 13.27 -3.00 -7.67
C LEU A 191 13.45 -3.25 -9.16
N LYS A 192 13.98 -2.29 -9.92
CA LYS A 192 14.28 -2.46 -11.35
C LYS A 192 15.50 -3.35 -11.57
N PHE A 193 16.52 -3.22 -10.72
CA PHE A 193 17.73 -4.03 -10.79
C PHE A 193 17.43 -5.52 -10.56
N THR A 194 16.60 -5.84 -9.57
CA THR A 194 16.18 -7.22 -9.30
C THR A 194 15.38 -7.82 -10.45
N ARG A 195 14.47 -7.06 -11.09
CA ARG A 195 13.81 -7.49 -12.34
C ARG A 195 14.82 -7.76 -13.46
N GLY A 196 15.78 -6.87 -13.68
CA GLY A 196 16.81 -7.03 -14.72
C GLY A 196 17.82 -8.17 -14.45
N ALA A 197 18.03 -8.57 -13.20
CA ALA A 197 18.88 -9.70 -12.83
C ALA A 197 18.22 -11.04 -13.19
N VAL A 198 16.91 -11.20 -12.94
CA VAL A 198 16.17 -12.41 -13.33
C VAL A 198 16.18 -12.62 -14.84
N TRP A 199 16.05 -11.56 -15.65
CA TRP A 199 16.16 -11.65 -17.10
C TRP A 199 17.60 -11.95 -17.59
N ARG A 200 18.64 -11.48 -16.88
CA ARG A 200 20.04 -11.81 -17.21
C ARG A 200 20.41 -13.25 -16.89
N THR A 201 19.78 -13.87 -15.89
CA THR A 201 19.99 -15.29 -15.57
C THR A 201 19.23 -16.22 -16.53
N VAL A 202 18.08 -15.78 -17.05
CA VAL A 202 17.25 -16.58 -17.98
C VAL A 202 17.71 -16.47 -19.45
N VAL A 203 18.41 -15.39 -19.83
CA VAL A 203 18.92 -15.18 -21.20
C VAL A 203 20.43 -15.50 -21.33
N ARG A 204 20.95 -16.33 -20.41
CA ARG A 204 22.30 -16.90 -20.49
C ARG A 204 22.23 -18.42 -20.66
N PHE A 205 21.57 -18.84 -21.74
CA PHE A 205 21.74 -20.14 -22.40
C PHE A 205 21.59 -19.91 -23.90
#